data_AF-A0A7C9JSA8-F1
#
_entry.id   AF-A0A7C9JSA8-F1
#
_cell.length_a   1.000
_cell.length_b   1.000
_cell.length_c   1.000
_cell.angle_alpha   90.00
_cell.angle_beta   90.00
_cell.angle_gamma   90.00
#
_symmetry.space_group_name_H-M   'P 1'
#
loop_
_entity.id
_entity.type
_entity.pdbx_description
1 polymer ?
#
loop_
_entity_poly.entity_id
_entity_poly.type
_entity_poly.pdbx_seq_one_letter_code
_entity_poly.pdbx_strand_id
1 'polypeptide(L)'
;MSNTPISLTRPARMLLVALSVAVVGGCATNYPSGSTQQDARYVLTNDAATLLKDDTLNGFLSQAPAGGVLNVAQSPWGDNVQLTADAPYLAASGRECRQLRVTEPTGSTRAALACETPNGWVHQRLVTHTLVNYAVEGR
;
A
#
# COMPACT_ATOMS: atom_id res chain seq x y z
N MET A 1 -28.41 -52.22 -54.50
CA MET A 1 -28.44 -52.50 -53.05
C MET A 1 -27.60 -51.42 -52.37
N SER A 2 -28.17 -50.78 -51.36
CA SER A 2 -27.74 -49.50 -50.77
C SER A 2 -26.36 -49.53 -50.12
N ASN A 3 -25.58 -48.47 -50.37
CA ASN A 3 -24.54 -47.99 -49.48
C ASN A 3 -25.07 -46.77 -48.72
N THR A 4 -24.98 -46.79 -47.40
CA THR A 4 -25.35 -45.67 -46.52
C THR A 4 -24.12 -45.25 -45.72
N PRO A 5 -23.61 -44.00 -45.86
CA PRO A 5 -22.61 -43.48 -44.94
C PRO A 5 -23.28 -42.84 -43.72
N ILE A 6 -22.79 -43.21 -42.54
CA ILE A 6 -23.27 -42.74 -41.24
C ILE A 6 -22.58 -41.39 -40.92
N SER A 7 -23.38 -40.34 -40.75
CA SER A 7 -22.94 -38.98 -40.42
C SER A 7 -22.36 -38.88 -38.99
N LEU A 8 -21.04 -38.95 -38.87
CA LEU A 8 -20.28 -38.52 -37.69
C LEU A 8 -19.90 -37.04 -37.81
N THR A 9 -20.82 -36.12 -37.50
CA THR A 9 -20.46 -34.68 -37.49
C THR A 9 -21.16 -33.85 -36.41
N ARG A 10 -22.01 -34.48 -35.59
CA ARG A 10 -22.80 -33.78 -34.55
C ARG A 10 -22.21 -33.75 -33.13
N PRO A 11 -21.43 -34.73 -32.61
CA PRO A 11 -21.01 -34.66 -31.21
C PRO A 11 -19.84 -33.69 -30.95
N ALA A 12 -19.01 -33.42 -31.98
CA ALA A 12 -17.80 -32.60 -31.84
C ALA A 12 -18.09 -31.10 -31.58
N ARG A 13 -19.20 -30.56 -32.11
CA ARG A 13 -19.57 -29.16 -31.89
C ARG A 13 -20.15 -28.89 -30.50
N MET A 14 -20.81 -29.86 -29.88
CA MET A 14 -21.35 -29.69 -28.52
C MET A 14 -20.26 -29.70 -27.44
N LEU A 15 -19.21 -30.52 -27.62
CA LEU A 15 -18.08 -30.58 -26.68
C LEU A 15 -17.27 -29.28 -26.62
N LEU A 16 -17.12 -28.58 -27.74
CA LEU A 16 -16.41 -27.30 -27.82
C LEU A 16 -17.12 -26.17 -27.06
N VAL A 17 -18.45 -26.14 -27.11
CA VAL A 17 -19.26 -25.13 -26.39
C VAL A 17 -19.20 -25.35 -24.87
N ALA A 18 -19.27 -26.61 -24.41
CA ALA A 18 -19.15 -26.94 -23.00
C ALA A 18 -17.77 -26.58 -22.42
N LEU A 19 -16.69 -26.75 -23.22
CA LEU A 19 -15.34 -26.39 -22.79
C LEU A 19 -15.17 -24.87 -22.61
N SER A 20 -15.76 -24.05 -23.50
CA SER A 20 -15.66 -22.59 -23.41
C SER A 20 -16.35 -21.98 -22.19
N VAL A 21 -17.43 -22.58 -21.69
CA VAL A 21 -18.14 -22.09 -20.50
C VAL A 21 -17.35 -22.37 -19.21
N ALA A 22 -16.57 -23.45 -19.17
CA ALA A 22 -15.76 -23.81 -18.01
C ALA A 22 -14.54 -22.87 -17.79
N VAL A 23 -14.00 -22.27 -18.87
CA VAL A 23 -12.80 -21.43 -18.78
C VAL A 23 -13.11 -20.03 -18.24
N VAL A 24 -14.32 -19.51 -18.43
CA VAL A 24 -14.70 -18.15 -17.98
C VAL A 24 -15.17 -18.13 -16.51
N GLY A 25 -15.59 -19.27 -15.95
CA GLY A 25 -16.08 -19.38 -14.57
C GLY A 25 -15.01 -19.53 -13.48
N GLY A 26 -13.71 -19.55 -13.84
CA GLY A 26 -12.62 -19.86 -12.91
C GLY A 26 -12.22 -18.75 -11.94
N CYS A 27 -12.61 -17.49 -12.17
CA CYS A 27 -12.10 -16.36 -11.36
C CYS A 27 -12.94 -16.01 -10.12
N ALA A 28 -14.10 -16.66 -9.90
CA ALA A 28 -15.01 -16.32 -8.79
C ALA A 28 -15.13 -17.42 -7.72
N THR A 29 -14.67 -18.65 -7.98
CA THR A 29 -15.04 -19.81 -7.12
C THR A 29 -14.16 -20.02 -5.88
N ASN A 30 -13.20 -19.13 -5.62
CA ASN A 30 -12.38 -19.22 -4.40
C ASN A 30 -12.44 -17.95 -3.55
N TYR A 31 -13.63 -17.35 -3.46
CA TYR A 31 -13.93 -16.36 -2.43
C TYR A 31 -14.48 -17.11 -1.20
N PRO A 32 -13.81 -17.06 -0.04
CA PRO A 32 -14.27 -17.75 1.16
C PRO A 32 -15.53 -17.06 1.68
N SER A 33 -16.71 -17.53 1.26
CA SER A 33 -17.99 -17.17 1.88
C SER A 33 -18.24 -18.10 3.07
N GLY A 34 -17.45 -17.93 4.13
CA GLY A 34 -17.71 -18.48 5.45
C GLY A 34 -18.41 -17.44 6.32
N SER A 35 -19.61 -17.76 6.82
CA SER A 35 -20.44 -16.94 7.70
C SER A 35 -19.89 -16.90 9.14
N THR A 36 -18.62 -16.59 9.28
CA THR A 36 -18.02 -16.09 10.50
C THR A 36 -17.38 -14.77 10.12
N GLN A 37 -17.74 -13.73 10.84
CA GLN A 37 -17.29 -12.36 10.64
C GLN A 37 -15.81 -12.26 10.97
N GLN A 38 -14.96 -12.82 10.12
CA GLN A 38 -13.55 -12.49 10.04
C GLN A 38 -13.51 -11.22 9.21
N ASP A 39 -13.33 -10.09 9.90
CA ASP A 39 -12.90 -8.83 9.29
C ASP A 39 -11.92 -9.13 8.17
N ALA A 40 -12.14 -8.53 7.00
CA ALA A 40 -11.15 -8.52 5.93
C ALA A 40 -9.85 -7.95 6.53
N ARG A 41 -8.96 -8.85 6.98
CA ARG A 41 -7.64 -8.53 7.51
C ARG A 41 -6.79 -8.17 6.30
N TYR A 42 -7.06 -6.99 5.75
CA TYR A 42 -6.12 -6.30 4.91
C TYR A 42 -4.80 -6.28 5.67
N VAL A 43 -3.70 -6.67 5.01
CA VAL A 43 -2.36 -6.73 5.62
C VAL A 43 -1.90 -5.36 6.16
N LEU A 44 -2.68 -4.30 5.94
CA LEU A 44 -2.49 -2.93 6.46
C LEU A 44 -3.05 -2.69 7.88
N THR A 45 -3.84 -3.60 8.47
CA THR A 45 -4.51 -3.30 9.76
C THR A 45 -3.64 -3.59 10.98
N ASN A 46 -2.51 -4.28 10.80
CA ASN A 46 -1.61 -4.68 11.89
C ASN A 46 -0.17 -4.24 11.62
N ASP A 47 0.02 -3.12 10.92
CA ASP A 47 1.28 -2.40 11.00
C ASP A 47 1.54 -2.13 12.47
N ALA A 48 2.72 -2.52 12.97
CA ALA A 48 3.20 -2.21 14.31
C ALA A 48 3.52 -0.71 14.41
N ALA A 49 2.52 0.11 14.11
CA ALA A 49 2.58 1.54 14.05
C ALA A 49 2.75 2.05 15.48
N THR A 50 3.88 2.68 15.75
CA THR A 50 4.18 3.19 17.08
C THR A 50 3.59 4.59 17.19
N LEU A 51 2.77 4.80 18.21
CA LEU A 51 2.18 6.11 18.51
C LEU A 51 3.28 7.12 18.87
N LEU A 52 3.22 8.29 18.25
CA LEU A 52 4.08 9.42 18.57
C LEU A 52 3.54 10.08 19.84
N LYS A 53 4.33 10.03 20.93
CA LYS A 53 3.92 10.54 22.25
C LYS A 53 4.22 12.03 22.45
N ASP A 54 4.99 12.64 21.56
CA ASP A 54 5.43 14.02 21.71
C ASP A 54 4.38 14.97 21.13
N ASP A 55 3.79 15.83 21.98
CA ASP A 55 2.72 16.76 21.58
C ASP A 55 3.21 17.82 20.59
N THR A 56 4.47 18.26 20.69
CA THR A 56 5.04 19.24 19.77
C THR A 56 5.19 18.63 18.38
N LEU A 57 5.66 17.39 18.31
CA LEU A 57 5.74 16.63 17.06
C LEU A 57 4.35 16.39 16.47
N ASN A 58 3.36 15.99 17.27
CA ASN A 58 1.99 15.82 16.79
C ASN A 58 1.41 17.14 16.23
N GLY A 59 1.57 18.25 16.97
CA GLY A 59 1.12 19.57 16.52
C GLY A 59 1.80 20.01 15.22
N PHE A 60 3.11 19.78 15.11
CA PHE A 60 3.86 20.03 13.88
C PHE A 60 3.34 19.21 12.70
N LEU A 61 3.09 17.91 12.90
CA LEU A 61 2.56 17.06 11.82
C LEU A 61 1.19 17.53 11.33
N SER A 62 0.31 17.98 12.23
CA SER A 62 -1.01 18.50 11.89
C SER A 62 -0.99 19.89 11.25
N GLN A 63 -0.06 20.77 11.62
CA GLN A 63 -0.18 22.21 11.31
C GLN A 63 0.93 22.76 10.42
N ALA A 64 2.07 22.07 10.30
CA ALA A 64 3.19 22.58 9.51
C ALA A 64 2.75 22.84 8.06
N PRO A 65 3.26 23.87 7.39
CA PRO A 65 3.18 23.96 5.93
C PRO A 65 4.12 22.93 5.28
N ALA A 66 3.96 22.71 3.97
CA ALA A 66 4.96 21.97 3.21
C ALA A 66 6.32 22.70 3.25
N GLY A 67 7.41 21.96 3.48
CA GLY A 67 8.74 22.49 3.75
C GLY A 67 8.94 22.98 5.19
N GLY A 68 7.94 22.88 6.07
CA GLY A 68 8.09 23.22 7.48
C GLY A 68 9.16 22.37 8.16
N VAL A 69 9.91 22.95 9.10
CA VAL A 69 11.06 22.30 9.76
C VAL A 69 10.88 22.25 11.27
N LEU A 70 11.18 21.11 11.88
CA LEU A 70 11.22 20.92 13.32
C LEU A 70 12.46 20.12 13.73
N ASN A 71 13.22 20.63 14.70
CA ASN A 71 14.30 19.85 15.31
C ASN A 71 13.73 19.09 16.51
N VAL A 72 13.97 17.78 16.57
CA VAL A 72 13.42 16.90 17.61
C VAL A 72 14.55 16.18 18.32
N ALA A 73 14.62 16.35 19.65
CA ALA A 73 15.68 15.75 20.47
C ALA A 73 15.59 14.22 20.50
N GLN A 74 14.38 13.65 20.55
CA GLN A 74 14.15 12.22 20.55
C GLN A 74 12.93 11.89 19.70
N SER A 75 13.11 11.02 18.70
CA SER A 75 12.03 10.61 17.81
C SER A 75 12.18 9.13 17.42
N PRO A 76 11.14 8.48 16.88
CA PRO A 76 11.28 7.13 16.32
C PRO A 76 12.26 7.04 15.14
N TRP A 77 12.61 8.18 14.54
CA TRP A 77 13.59 8.28 13.45
C TRP A 77 14.99 8.61 13.93
N GLY A 78 15.24 8.56 15.24
CA GLY A 78 16.54 8.84 15.86
C GLY A 78 16.52 10.08 16.73
N ASP A 79 17.66 10.30 17.38
CA ASP A 79 17.87 11.41 18.31
C ASP A 79 18.47 12.62 17.57
N ASN A 80 18.09 13.82 18.03
CA ASN A 80 18.57 15.11 17.53
C ASN A 80 18.40 15.28 16.01
N VAL A 81 17.30 14.77 15.47
CA VAL A 81 17.03 14.83 14.03
C VAL A 81 16.33 16.13 13.66
N GLN A 82 16.58 16.61 12.44
CA GLN A 82 15.78 17.64 11.81
C GLN A 82 14.73 16.99 10.91
N LEU A 83 13.47 17.30 11.15
CA LEU A 83 12.34 16.87 10.33
C LEU A 83 11.95 18.00 9.39
N THR A 84 11.84 17.72 8.10
CA THR A 84 11.16 18.59 7.13
C THR A 84 9.89 17.91 6.68
N ALA A 85 8.74 18.57 6.82
CA ALA A 85 7.44 18.03 6.48
C ALA A 85 7.04 18.37 5.04
N ASP A 86 6.58 17.37 4.28
CA ASP A 86 5.95 17.61 2.99
C ASP A 86 4.47 18.04 3.17
N ALA A 87 3.72 18.23 2.08
CA ALA A 87 2.29 18.48 2.18
C ALA A 87 1.55 17.25 2.76
N PRO A 88 0.46 17.44 3.53
CA PRO A 88 -0.39 16.32 3.94
C PRO A 88 -1.12 15.76 2.71
N TYR A 89 -1.37 14.45 2.72
CA TYR A 89 -2.11 13.76 1.66
C TYR A 89 -2.99 12.65 2.23
N LEU A 90 -4.09 12.33 1.56
CA LEU A 90 -4.93 11.19 1.93
C LEU A 90 -4.34 9.90 1.34
N ALA A 91 -3.97 8.96 2.19
CA ALA A 91 -3.54 7.63 1.78
C ALA A 91 -4.72 6.76 1.33
N ALA A 92 -4.43 5.64 0.65
CA ALA A 92 -5.45 4.66 0.25
C ALA A 92 -6.25 4.08 1.43
N SER A 93 -5.69 4.13 2.65
CA SER A 93 -6.39 3.76 3.89
C SER A 93 -7.42 4.80 4.34
N GLY A 94 -7.53 5.95 3.66
CA GLY A 94 -8.36 7.08 4.05
C GLY A 94 -7.78 7.94 5.17
N ARG A 95 -6.59 7.59 5.68
CA ARG A 95 -5.89 8.37 6.70
C ARG A 95 -5.16 9.54 6.06
N GLU A 96 -5.15 10.67 6.75
CA GLU A 96 -4.19 11.72 6.43
C GLU A 96 -2.78 11.23 6.78
N CYS A 97 -1.88 11.33 5.83
CA CYS A 97 -0.49 10.95 5.98
C CYS A 97 0.41 12.07 5.51
N ARG A 98 1.64 12.03 5.99
CA ARG A 98 2.63 13.05 5.71
C ARG A 98 4.00 12.42 5.58
N GLN A 99 4.61 12.64 4.42
CA GLN A 99 6.00 12.29 4.21
C GLN A 99 6.89 13.30 4.92
N LEU A 100 7.96 12.79 5.51
CA LEU A 100 8.97 13.55 6.22
C LEU A 100 10.32 13.27 5.59
N ARG A 101 11.15 14.29 5.52
CA ARG A 101 12.58 14.16 5.30
C ARG A 101 13.28 14.29 6.65
N VAL A 102 13.92 13.22 7.08
CA VAL A 102 14.68 13.15 8.33
C VAL A 102 16.14 13.39 7.99
N THR A 103 16.72 14.43 8.58
CA THR A 103 18.15 14.72 8.49
C THR A 103 18.79 14.43 9.84
N GLU A 104 19.72 13.47 9.86
CA GLU A 104 20.48 13.11 11.06
C GLU A 104 21.58 14.14 11.33
N PRO A 105 22.12 14.22 12.56
CA PRO A 105 23.25 15.10 12.90
C PRO A 105 24.50 14.87 12.02
N THR A 106 24.65 13.67 11.49
CA THR A 106 25.74 13.29 10.57
C THR A 106 25.59 13.91 9.18
N GLY A 107 24.44 14.56 8.89
CA GLY A 107 24.08 15.08 7.58
C GLY A 107 23.43 14.04 6.67
N SER A 108 23.28 12.79 7.12
CA SER A 108 22.55 11.77 6.36
C SER A 108 21.07 12.14 6.27
N THR A 109 20.43 11.84 5.14
CA THR A 109 19.01 12.16 4.93
C THR A 109 18.24 10.93 4.48
N ARG A 110 17.06 10.71 5.06
CA ARG A 110 16.15 9.63 4.68
C ARG A 110 14.69 10.06 4.69
N ALA A 111 13.86 9.36 3.92
CA ALA A 111 12.42 9.54 3.96
C ALA A 111 11.81 8.78 5.14
N ALA A 112 10.77 9.36 5.72
CA ALA A 112 9.94 8.82 6.79
C ALA A 112 8.46 9.12 6.49
N LEU A 113 7.56 8.35 7.11
CA LEU A 113 6.12 8.51 6.94
C LEU A 113 5.45 8.54 8.31
N ALA A 114 4.57 9.51 8.49
CA ALA A 114 3.65 9.57 9.62
C ALA A 114 2.22 9.60 9.10
N CYS A 115 1.30 8.91 9.78
CA CYS A 115 -0.11 8.92 9.43
C CYS A 115 -0.97 9.18 10.67
N GLU A 116 -2.07 9.88 10.47
CA GLU A 116 -3.01 10.19 11.53
C GLU A 116 -3.90 8.98 11.86
N THR A 117 -4.16 8.84 13.15
CA THR A 117 -5.13 7.88 13.69
C THR A 117 -6.04 8.60 14.69
N PRO A 118 -7.18 7.99 15.08
CA PRO A 118 -8.02 8.57 16.12
C PRO A 118 -7.31 8.81 17.46
N ASN A 119 -6.19 8.14 17.70
CA ASN A 119 -5.41 8.26 18.92
C ASN A 119 -4.19 9.19 18.78
N GLY A 120 -4.00 9.83 17.62
CA GLY A 120 -2.84 10.66 17.30
C GLY A 120 -2.01 10.12 16.12
N TRP A 121 -0.90 10.78 15.83
CA TRP A 121 -0.03 10.39 14.73
C TRP A 121 0.80 9.15 15.06
N VAL A 122 0.96 8.26 14.08
CA VAL A 122 1.79 7.07 14.18
C VAL A 122 2.89 7.08 13.14
N HIS A 123 4.06 6.59 13.52
CA HIS A 123 5.13 6.31 12.57
C HIS A 123 4.81 5.07 11.72
N GLN A 124 5.01 5.17 10.42
CA GLN A 124 4.82 4.08 9.45
C GLN A 124 6.11 3.80 8.67
N ARG A 125 6.34 2.51 8.38
CA ARG A 125 7.47 2.10 7.53
C ARG A 125 7.13 2.35 6.07
N LEU A 126 8.05 2.97 5.32
CA LEU A 126 7.92 3.05 3.87
C LEU A 126 8.24 1.69 3.25
N VAL A 127 7.27 1.13 2.51
CA VAL A 127 7.41 -0.16 1.82
C VAL A 127 7.99 0.01 0.41
N THR A 128 7.82 1.18 -0.20
CA THR A 128 8.09 1.44 -1.62
C THR A 128 9.12 2.54 -1.88
N HIS A 129 10.13 2.70 -1.01
CA HIS A 129 11.30 3.51 -1.37
C HIS A 129 12.24 2.69 -2.27
N THR A 130 11.77 2.33 -3.47
CA THR A 130 12.67 1.96 -4.55
C THR A 130 13.39 3.24 -4.94
N LEU A 131 14.68 3.34 -4.63
CA LEU A 131 15.55 4.37 -5.15
C LEU A 131 15.47 4.33 -6.68
N VAL A 132 14.61 5.16 -7.28
CA VAL A 132 14.77 5.48 -8.69
C VAL A 132 15.90 6.50 -8.73
N ASN A 133 17.12 6.00 -8.61
CA ASN A 133 18.32 6.70 -9.05
C ASN A 133 18.15 6.86 -10.57
N TYR A 134 17.55 7.94 -11.01
CA TYR A 134 17.80 8.43 -12.35
C TYR A 134 19.26 8.90 -12.34
N ALA A 135 20.17 7.96 -12.61
CA ALA A 135 21.45 8.31 -13.19
C ALA A 135 21.14 9.13 -14.44
N VAL A 136 21.36 10.45 -14.34
CA VAL A 136 21.54 11.28 -15.52
C VAL A 136 22.92 10.90 -16.07
N GLU A 137 22.99 9.74 -16.69
CA GLU A 137 24.15 9.28 -17.42
C GLU A 137 23.95 9.61 -18.90
N GLY A 138 24.62 10.69 -19.32
CA GLY A 138 25.06 10.88 -20.70
C GLY A 138 24.03 11.43 -21.69
N ARG A 139 24.13 12.74 -21.97
CA ARG A 139 24.75 13.24 -23.21
C ARG A 139 24.73 14.77 -23.23
#